data_AF-F7B6S8-F1
#
_entry.id   AF-F7B6S8-F1
#
_cell.length_a   1.000
_cell.length_b   1.000
_cell.length_c   1.000
_cell.angle_alpha   90.00
_cell.angle_beta   90.00
_cell.angle_gamma   90.00
#
_symmetry.space_group_name_H-M   'P 1'
#
loop_
_entity.id
_entity.type
_entity.pdbx_description
1 polymer ?
#
loop_
_entity_poly.entity_id
_entity_poly.type
_entity_poly.pdbx_seq_one_letter_code
_entity_poly.pdbx_strand_id
1 'polypeptide(L)'
;PALYYLSGLTCTEQNVVTKGGTQGPAAKQGLVIITPDTSPRGCNIEGEDDGYDFGSGAGFYVNATEEKWKTNYRMYAYVTKELPQVISANFG
;
A
#
# COMPACT_ATOMS: atom_id res chain seq x y z
N PRO A 1 -14.02 1.99 -13.72
CA PRO A 1 -12.58 1.65 -13.82
C PRO A 1 -11.85 1.99 -12.52
N ALA A 2 -10.78 1.26 -12.19
CA ALA A 2 -10.04 1.42 -10.93
C ALA A 2 -8.62 1.90 -11.20
N LEU A 3 -8.16 2.88 -10.43
CA LEU A 3 -6.79 3.39 -10.44
C LEU A 3 -6.16 3.15 -9.06
N TYR A 4 -5.02 2.46 -9.04
CA TYR A 4 -4.26 2.20 -7.82
C TYR A 4 -3.17 3.27 -7.68
N TYR A 5 -3.17 3.99 -6.56
CA TYR A 5 -2.13 4.96 -6.22
C TYR A 5 -1.25 4.38 -5.12
N LEU A 6 0.03 4.16 -5.43
CA LEU A 6 1.02 3.61 -4.51
C LEU A 6 1.83 4.74 -3.90
N SER A 7 1.63 4.98 -2.60
CA SER A 7 2.30 6.06 -1.86
C SER A 7 3.79 5.76 -1.59
N GLY A 8 4.56 6.82 -1.30
CA GLY A 8 5.99 6.71 -0.99
C GLY A 8 6.29 6.43 0.49
N LEU A 9 7.58 6.51 0.84
CA LEU A 9 8.08 6.28 2.20
C LEU A 9 7.30 7.06 3.27
N THR A 10 7.15 6.45 4.44
CA THR A 10 6.48 7.00 5.65
C THR A 10 4.98 7.30 5.50
N CYS A 11 4.42 7.18 4.29
CA CYS A 11 3.00 7.41 4.06
C CYS A 11 2.14 6.26 4.58
N THR A 12 0.88 6.58 4.87
CA THR A 12 -0.21 5.62 5.03
C THR A 12 -1.22 5.78 3.89
N GLU A 13 -2.36 5.11 3.97
CA GLU A 13 -3.50 5.30 3.06
C GLU A 13 -4.03 6.74 3.08
N GLN A 14 -3.84 7.47 4.18
CA GLN A 14 -4.42 8.80 4.38
C GLN A 14 -3.74 9.90 3.55
N ASN A 15 -2.45 9.75 3.23
CA ASN A 15 -1.64 10.85 2.71
C ASN A 15 -2.20 11.42 1.39
N VAL A 16 -2.44 10.56 0.41
CA VAL A 16 -2.96 10.99 -0.90
C VAL A 16 -4.45 11.35 -0.84
N VAL A 17 -5.22 10.68 0.02
CA VAL A 17 -6.64 10.98 0.22
C VAL A 17 -6.80 12.40 0.76
N THR A 18 -5.99 12.80 1.74
CA THR A 18 -6.15 14.10 2.39
C THR A 18 -5.40 15.24 1.71
N LYS A 19 -4.28 14.96 1.03
CA LYS A 19 -3.39 16.00 0.47
C LYS A 19 -3.26 15.95 -1.06
N GLY A 20 -3.72 14.88 -1.71
CA GLY A 20 -3.52 14.67 -3.14
C GLY A 20 -4.53 15.39 -4.05
N GLY A 21 -5.65 15.89 -3.50
CA GLY A 21 -6.68 16.58 -4.27
C GLY A 21 -7.30 15.73 -5.38
N THR A 22 -7.28 14.40 -5.23
CA THR A 22 -7.57 13.46 -6.31
C THR A 22 -9.07 13.23 -6.54
N GLN A 23 -9.91 13.52 -5.54
CA GLN A 23 -11.35 13.22 -5.56
C GLN A 23 -12.10 13.97 -6.66
N GLY A 24 -11.82 15.27 -6.83
CA GLY A 24 -12.47 16.09 -7.84
C GLY A 24 -12.20 15.60 -9.27
N PRO A 25 -10.93 15.43 -9.67
CA PRO A 25 -10.57 14.83 -10.95
C PRO A 25 -11.13 13.41 -11.14
N ALA A 26 -11.06 12.55 -10.11
CA ALA A 26 -11.57 11.18 -10.19
C ALA A 26 -13.08 11.12 -10.44
N ALA A 27 -13.85 11.95 -9.73
CA ALA A 27 -15.30 12.04 -9.91
C ALA A 27 -15.67 12.48 -11.33
N LYS A 28 -14.94 13.46 -11.90
CA LYS A 28 -15.14 13.92 -13.28
C LYS A 28 -14.86 12.84 -14.33
N GLN A 29 -13.97 11.89 -14.02
CA GLN A 29 -13.56 10.82 -14.93
C GLN A 29 -14.26 9.48 -14.64
N GLY A 30 -15.13 9.41 -13.63
CA GLY A 30 -15.77 8.16 -13.23
C GLY A 30 -14.78 7.08 -12.76
N LEU A 31 -13.72 7.48 -12.06
CA LEU A 31 -12.67 6.59 -11.57
C LEU A 31 -12.81 6.31 -10.07
N VAL A 32 -12.68 5.03 -9.71
CA VAL A 32 -12.41 4.63 -8.32
C VAL A 32 -10.91 4.74 -8.10
N ILE A 33 -10.49 5.41 -7.02
CA ILE A 33 -9.09 5.44 -6.59
C ILE A 33 -8.93 4.50 -5.39
N ILE A 34 -7.99 3.55 -5.49
CA ILE A 34 -7.59 2.67 -4.39
C ILE A 34 -6.20 3.07 -3.90
N THR A 35 -6.08 3.30 -2.60
CA THR A 35 -4.88 3.86 -1.95
C THR A 35 -4.45 2.94 -0.80
N PRO A 36 -3.72 1.84 -1.05
CA PRO A 36 -3.26 0.96 0.02
C PRO A 36 -2.23 1.65 0.92
N ASP A 37 -1.99 1.05 2.08
CA ASP A 37 -0.82 1.34 2.91
C ASP A 37 0.48 0.88 2.23
N THR A 38 1.63 1.30 2.76
CA THR A 38 2.96 1.21 2.12
C THR A 38 3.82 0.06 2.63
N SER A 39 3.41 -0.59 3.72
CA SER A 39 4.04 -1.76 4.34
C SER A 39 3.00 -2.54 5.16
N PRO A 40 3.29 -3.78 5.59
CA PRO A 40 2.57 -4.34 6.72
C PRO A 40 2.74 -3.46 7.98
N ARG A 41 1.81 -3.58 8.93
CA ARG A 41 1.80 -2.80 10.18
C ARG A 41 1.67 -3.72 11.39
N GLY A 42 2.28 -3.32 12.51
CA GLY A 42 2.16 -4.04 13.79
C GLY A 42 2.74 -5.45 13.79
N CYS A 43 3.80 -5.69 13.00
CA CYS A 43 4.44 -7.00 12.92
C CYS A 43 5.36 -7.27 14.12
N ASN A 44 5.82 -6.22 14.80
CA ASN A 44 6.76 -6.27 15.92
C ASN A 44 8.07 -7.01 15.55
N ILE A 45 8.53 -6.82 14.32
CA ILE A 45 9.80 -7.37 13.83
C ILE A 45 10.91 -6.42 14.28
N GLU A 46 11.91 -6.95 14.99
CA GLU A 46 13.09 -6.19 15.42
C GLU A 46 13.71 -5.42 14.24
N GLY A 47 13.96 -4.11 14.40
CA GLY A 47 14.56 -3.27 13.36
C GLY A 47 13.62 -2.80 12.26
N GLU A 48 12.31 -3.11 12.33
CA GLU A 48 11.35 -2.60 11.35
C GLU A 48 11.00 -1.12 11.54
N ASP A 49 11.27 -0.56 12.72
CA ASP A 49 10.97 0.84 13.06
C ASP A 49 12.24 1.68 13.33
N ASP A 50 13.43 1.13 13.08
CA ASP A 50 14.71 1.80 13.39
C ASP A 50 15.05 2.94 12.41
N GLY A 51 14.48 2.91 11.19
CA GLY A 51 14.76 3.87 10.12
C GLY A 51 13.52 4.18 9.29
N TYR A 52 13.49 5.37 8.69
CA TYR A 52 12.34 5.81 7.87
C TYR A 52 12.32 5.19 6.46
N ASP A 53 13.47 4.66 6.01
CA ASP A 53 13.73 4.14 4.67
C ASP A 53 13.78 2.61 4.63
N PHE A 54 13.42 1.94 5.72
CA PHE A 54 13.36 0.48 5.80
C PHE A 54 12.29 0.04 6.81
N GLY A 55 11.62 -1.08 6.54
CA GLY A 55 10.58 -1.62 7.42
C GLY A 55 9.23 -0.88 7.32
N SER A 56 8.66 -0.49 8.46
CA SER A 56 7.35 0.16 8.58
C SER A 56 7.29 1.46 7.79
N GLY A 57 6.33 1.55 6.85
CA GLY A 57 6.21 2.68 5.94
C GLY A 57 7.15 2.63 4.74
N ALA A 58 7.91 1.54 4.59
CA ALA A 58 8.98 1.38 3.62
C ALA A 58 9.02 -0.06 3.04
N GLY A 59 7.87 -0.58 2.57
CA GLY A 59 7.79 -1.95 2.03
C GLY A 59 8.33 -2.13 0.61
N PHE A 60 8.69 -1.04 -0.09
CA PHE A 60 9.24 -1.01 -1.47
C PHE A 60 8.45 -1.77 -2.55
N TYR A 61 7.24 -2.23 -2.26
CA TYR A 61 6.42 -3.05 -3.16
C TYR A 61 7.13 -4.30 -3.69
N VAL A 62 7.95 -4.92 -2.85
CA VAL A 62 8.63 -6.21 -3.15
C VAL A 62 7.99 -7.36 -2.37
N ASN A 63 8.33 -8.60 -2.74
CA ASN A 63 8.17 -9.75 -1.86
C ASN A 63 9.55 -10.07 -1.27
N ALA A 64 9.72 -9.83 0.02
CA ALA A 64 10.95 -10.14 0.71
C ALA A 64 11.24 -11.64 0.69
N THR A 65 12.52 -11.99 0.52
CA THR A 65 13.00 -13.39 0.51
C THR A 65 13.74 -13.77 1.78
N GLU A 66 14.34 -12.78 2.45
CA GLU A 66 15.06 -12.98 3.71
C GLU A 66 14.09 -13.33 4.84
N GLU A 67 14.44 -14.37 5.62
CA GLU A 67 13.52 -15.04 6.55
C GLU A 67 12.86 -14.11 7.58
N LYS A 68 13.58 -13.09 8.05
CA LYS A 68 13.06 -12.10 9.01
C LYS A 68 11.87 -11.30 8.47
N TRP A 69 11.80 -11.11 7.15
CA TRP A 69 10.84 -10.20 6.49
C TRP A 69 9.82 -10.95 5.64
N LYS A 70 10.19 -12.13 5.13
CA LYS A 70 9.47 -12.92 4.11
C LYS A 70 8.00 -13.21 4.41
N THR A 71 7.64 -13.35 5.69
CA THR A 71 6.26 -13.64 6.12
C THR A 71 5.33 -12.45 5.90
N ASN A 72 5.76 -11.24 6.27
CA ASN A 72 4.88 -10.06 6.30
C ASN A 72 5.16 -9.08 5.15
N TYR A 73 6.42 -8.90 4.75
CA TYR A 73 6.83 -7.95 3.71
C TYR A 73 6.61 -8.53 2.31
N ARG A 74 5.34 -8.76 1.97
CA ARG A 74 4.86 -9.35 0.71
C ARG A 74 4.06 -8.34 -0.12
N MET A 75 4.51 -7.09 -0.12
CA MET A 75 3.77 -5.96 -0.69
C MET A 75 3.53 -6.11 -2.19
N TYR A 76 4.46 -6.73 -2.94
CA TYR A 76 4.24 -7.03 -4.35
C TYR A 76 3.01 -7.93 -4.54
N ALA A 77 2.94 -9.06 -3.83
CA ALA A 77 1.81 -9.98 -3.92
C ALA A 77 0.51 -9.33 -3.44
N TYR A 78 0.58 -8.52 -2.39
CA TYR A 78 -0.57 -7.77 -1.87
C TYR A 78 -1.18 -6.84 -2.93
N VAL A 79 -0.38 -5.94 -3.53
CA VAL A 79 -0.92 -4.94 -4.46
C VAL A 79 -1.25 -5.49 -5.85
N THR A 80 -0.64 -6.60 -6.26
CA THR A 80 -0.87 -7.19 -7.60
C THR A 80 -1.88 -8.33 -7.63
N LYS A 81 -2.15 -8.98 -6.49
CA LYS A 81 -3.03 -10.16 -6.44
C LYS A 81 -4.13 -10.00 -5.41
N GLU A 82 -3.77 -9.94 -4.14
CA GLU A 82 -4.74 -10.00 -3.04
C GLU A 82 -5.68 -8.79 -3.04
N LEU A 83 -5.13 -7.57 -3.03
CA LEU A 83 -5.93 -6.36 -2.99
C LEU A 83 -6.85 -6.23 -4.22
N PRO A 84 -6.38 -6.44 -5.47
CA PRO A 84 -7.28 -6.47 -6.62
C PRO A 84 -8.41 -7.49 -6.52
N GLN A 85 -8.13 -8.70 -5.98
CA GLN A 85 -9.16 -9.72 -5.76
C GLN A 85 -10.19 -9.26 -4.73
N VAL A 86 -9.75 -8.69 -3.61
CA VAL A 86 -10.64 -8.15 -2.56
C VAL A 86 -11.48 -7.00 -3.13
N ILE A 87 -10.87 -6.07 -3.86
CA ILE A 87 -11.60 -4.94 -4.46
C ILE A 87 -12.64 -5.44 -5.46
N SER A 88 -12.27 -6.35 -6.37
CA SER A 88 -13.21 -6.90 -7.36
C SER A 88 -14.35 -7.68 -6.71
N ALA A 89 -14.11 -8.38 -5.61
CA ALA A 89 -15.14 -9.16 -4.93
C ALA A 89 -16.16 -8.31 -4.15
N ASN A 90 -15.77 -7.10 -3.71
CA ASN A 90 -16.60 -6.26 -2.84
C ASN A 90 -17.16 -5.01 -3.53
N PHE A 91 -16.53 -4.54 -4.61
CA PHE A 91 -16.85 -3.29 -5.28
C PHE A 91 -16.90 -3.40 -6.81
N GLY A 92 -16.73 -4.61 -7.35
CA GLY A 92 -16.74 -4.92 -8.79
C GLY A 92 -18.11 -5.25 -9.35
#